data_AF-A0A2B7YP31-F1
#
_entry.id   AF-A0A2B7YP31-F1
#
_cell.length_a   1.000
_cell.length_b   1.000
_cell.length_c   1.000
_cell.angle_alpha   90.00
_cell.angle_beta   90.00
_cell.angle_gamma   90.00
#
_symmetry.space_group_name_H-M   'P 1'
#
loop_
_entity.id
_entity.type
_entity.pdbx_description
1 polymer ?
#
loop_
_entity_poly.entity_id
_entity_poly.type
_entity_poly.pdbx_seq_one_letter_code
_entity_poly.pdbx_strand_id
1 'polypeptide(L)'
;MKKLVLLLLVIVSVFSFGANFKPYLKGNASNPDAKKVLFAAQMESTKKVVTLYKDREKVVYVFGLEGKKPEIKLDGTIGENLLFNADENESYDAKFLVFQNDEYRYIVSYYDVNGKTKSYLLEAYKGLNPKPLYKKQLNNKTVYDKIFTDESNKEKFNDLFLDENYRDYESFYINY
;
A
#
# COMPACT_ATOMS: atom_id res chain seq x y z
N MET A 1 44.15 9.01 -3.95
CA MET A 1 43.29 8.57 -2.83
C MET A 1 41.86 9.16 -2.81
N LYS A 2 41.50 10.13 -3.68
CA LYS A 2 40.12 10.70 -3.70
C LYS A 2 39.07 9.88 -4.49
N LYS A 3 39.50 9.02 -5.43
CA LYS A 3 38.56 8.24 -6.29
C LYS A 3 38.00 6.98 -5.61
N LEU A 4 38.69 6.46 -4.59
CA LEU A 4 38.27 5.24 -3.87
C LEU A 4 37.20 5.51 -2.81
N VAL A 5 37.21 6.72 -2.21
CA VAL A 5 36.19 7.18 -1.26
C VAL A 5 34.83 7.36 -1.94
N LEU A 6 34.82 7.83 -3.20
CA LEU A 6 33.59 7.98 -3.97
C LEU A 6 32.95 6.62 -4.30
N LEU A 7 33.76 5.60 -4.61
CA LEU A 7 33.26 4.25 -4.89
C LEU A 7 32.67 3.60 -3.62
N LEU A 8 33.27 3.84 -2.46
CA LEU A 8 32.74 3.36 -1.17
C LEU A 8 31.41 4.04 -0.82
N LEU A 9 31.26 5.33 -1.11
CA LEU A 9 30.01 6.08 -0.92
C LEU A 9 28.90 5.63 -1.88
N VAL A 10 29.25 5.20 -3.10
CA VAL A 10 28.28 4.67 -4.08
C VAL A 10 27.85 3.23 -3.75
N ILE A 11 28.69 2.44 -3.08
CA ILE A 11 28.31 1.10 -2.61
C ILE A 11 27.45 1.17 -1.34
N VAL A 12 27.54 2.25 -0.55
CA VAL A 12 26.63 2.51 0.58
C VAL A 12 25.29 3.11 0.13
N SER A 13 25.17 3.57 -1.13
CA SER A 13 23.90 4.02 -1.72
C SER A 13 23.11 2.91 -2.41
N VAL A 14 23.56 1.65 -2.33
CA VAL A 14 22.65 0.51 -2.47
C VAL A 14 21.74 0.60 -1.27
N PHE A 15 20.58 1.23 -1.44
CA PHE A 15 19.58 1.44 -0.41
C PHE A 15 19.54 0.25 0.53
N SER A 16 20.13 0.46 1.70
CA SER A 16 19.82 -0.27 2.91
C SER A 16 18.33 -0.04 3.18
N PHE A 17 17.45 -0.71 2.43
CA PHE A 17 16.23 -1.28 3.00
C PHE A 17 16.68 -2.37 3.96
N GLY A 18 17.47 -1.95 4.96
CA GLY A 18 18.12 -2.80 5.93
C GLY A 18 17.05 -3.19 6.92
N ALA A 19 16.72 -4.47 6.95
CA ALA A 19 16.36 -5.29 8.12
C ALA A 19 15.30 -4.80 9.14
N ASN A 20 14.78 -3.57 9.05
CA ASN A 20 14.02 -2.89 10.09
C ASN A 20 12.76 -2.19 9.57
N PHE A 21 12.56 -2.10 8.25
CA PHE A 21 11.23 -1.75 7.74
C PHE A 21 10.33 -2.96 7.94
N LYS A 22 9.67 -2.99 9.09
CA LYS A 22 8.61 -3.93 9.42
C LYS A 22 7.30 -3.18 9.19
N PRO A 23 6.71 -3.25 7.99
CA PRO A 23 5.40 -2.66 7.79
C PRO A 23 4.39 -3.46 8.61
N TYR A 24 4.18 -3.03 9.85
CA TYR A 24 3.39 -3.74 10.85
C TYR A 24 1.93 -3.31 10.82
N LEU A 25 1.08 -4.32 10.92
CA LEU A 25 -0.33 -4.23 11.22
C LEU A 25 -0.52 -3.58 12.60
N LYS A 26 -1.54 -2.72 12.68
CA LYS A 26 -2.13 -2.09 13.88
C LYS A 26 -1.42 -2.48 15.20
N GLY A 27 -0.37 -1.74 15.59
CA GLY A 27 0.38 -2.03 16.81
C GLY A 27 1.74 -1.35 16.97
N ASN A 28 2.30 -0.76 15.91
CA ASN A 28 3.60 -0.08 15.96
C ASN A 28 3.46 1.45 15.93
N ALA A 29 2.63 2.01 16.82
CA ALA A 29 2.34 3.45 16.88
C ALA A 29 3.57 4.32 17.21
N SER A 30 4.64 3.73 17.74
CA SER A 30 5.90 4.41 18.04
C SER A 30 6.88 4.45 16.87
N ASN A 31 6.59 3.77 15.75
CA ASN A 31 7.44 3.83 14.57
C ASN A 31 7.10 5.07 13.72
N PRO A 32 8.03 6.03 13.53
CA PRO A 32 7.78 7.21 12.71
C PRO A 32 7.44 6.87 11.25
N ASP A 33 7.91 5.73 10.73
CA ASP A 33 7.55 5.26 9.38
C ASP A 33 6.13 4.67 9.30
N ALA A 34 5.48 4.36 10.42
CA ALA A 34 4.07 3.96 10.43
C ALA A 34 3.16 5.09 9.92
N LYS A 35 3.59 6.36 10.05
CA LYS A 35 2.86 7.53 9.51
C LYS A 35 2.73 7.50 7.99
N LYS A 36 3.64 6.81 7.29
CA LYS A 36 3.65 6.69 5.82
C LYS A 36 2.79 5.53 5.32
N VAL A 37 2.41 4.60 6.20
CA VAL A 37 1.58 3.46 5.81
C VAL A 37 0.18 3.97 5.47
N LEU A 38 -0.31 3.56 4.31
CA LEU A 38 -1.64 3.87 3.82
C LEU A 38 -2.56 2.65 3.95
N PHE A 39 -2.00 1.46 3.75
CA PHE A 39 -2.74 0.21 3.90
C PHE A 39 -1.82 -0.90 4.35
N ALA A 40 -2.30 -1.78 5.23
CA ALA A 40 -1.63 -3.02 5.55
C ALA A 40 -2.64 -4.10 5.92
N ALA A 41 -2.44 -5.32 5.44
CA ALA A 41 -3.27 -6.46 5.82
C ALA A 41 -2.49 -7.77 5.72
N GLN A 42 -2.70 -8.67 6.69
CA GLN A 42 -2.26 -10.04 6.57
C GLN A 42 -3.19 -10.81 5.65
N MET A 43 -2.69 -11.78 4.90
CA MET A 43 -3.55 -12.77 4.27
C MET A 43 -4.23 -13.68 5.29
N GLU A 44 -5.43 -14.17 5.00
CA GLU A 44 -6.11 -15.14 5.88
C GLU A 44 -5.40 -16.50 5.95
N SER A 45 -4.85 -16.94 4.82
CA SER A 45 -4.30 -18.30 4.67
C SER A 45 -2.81 -18.41 5.00
N THR A 46 -2.12 -17.29 5.23
CA THR A 46 -0.66 -17.29 5.45
C THR A 46 -0.24 -16.19 6.41
N LYS A 47 1.04 -16.17 6.80
CA LYS A 47 1.65 -15.05 7.53
C LYS A 47 2.16 -13.91 6.65
N LYS A 48 1.88 -13.96 5.34
CA LYS A 48 2.29 -12.91 4.41
C LYS A 48 1.39 -11.69 4.57
N VAL A 49 2.00 -10.53 4.38
CA VAL A 49 1.39 -9.23 4.53
C VAL A 49 1.53 -8.49 3.20
N VAL A 50 0.49 -7.77 2.82
CA VAL A 50 0.57 -6.70 1.83
C VAL A 50 0.61 -5.37 2.55
N THR A 51 1.48 -4.46 2.11
CA THR A 51 1.60 -3.11 2.65
C THR A 51 1.74 -2.11 1.52
N LEU A 52 0.99 -1.02 1.64
CA LEU A 52 1.09 0.17 0.80
C LEU A 52 1.54 1.33 1.67
N TYR A 53 2.58 2.04 1.24
CA TYR A 53 3.07 3.23 1.96
C TYR A 53 3.51 4.34 1.00
N LYS A 54 3.39 5.59 1.46
CA LYS A 54 3.84 6.76 0.71
C LYS A 54 5.36 6.92 0.80
N ASP A 55 6.00 7.09 -0.34
CA ASP A 55 7.41 7.46 -0.47
C ASP A 55 7.53 8.63 -1.45
N ARG A 56 7.58 9.85 -0.92
CA ARG A 56 7.50 11.10 -1.68
C ARG A 56 6.21 11.14 -2.51
N GLU A 57 6.33 11.24 -3.84
CA GLU A 57 5.23 11.28 -4.80
C GLU A 57 4.75 9.88 -5.22
N LYS A 58 5.37 8.82 -4.70
CA LYS A 58 5.03 7.43 -5.04
C LYS A 58 4.27 6.75 -3.92
N VAL A 59 3.49 5.75 -4.30
CA VAL A 59 3.01 4.72 -3.37
C VAL A 59 3.78 3.45 -3.65
N VAL A 60 4.37 2.86 -2.61
CA VAL A 60 5.12 1.62 -2.74
C VAL A 60 4.25 0.46 -2.27
N TYR A 61 4.06 -0.51 -3.15
CA TYR A 61 3.47 -1.80 -2.84
C TYR A 61 4.57 -2.76 -2.37
N VAL A 62 4.34 -3.43 -1.25
CA VAL A 62 5.20 -4.49 -0.70
C VAL A 62 4.37 -5.71 -0.37
N PHE A 63 4.84 -6.89 -0.75
CA PHE A 63 4.26 -8.17 -0.35
C PHE A 63 5.34 -9.15 0.10
N GLY A 64 5.08 -9.87 1.19
CA GLY A 64 5.97 -10.91 1.70
C GLY A 64 5.75 -11.20 3.19
N LEU A 65 6.68 -11.92 3.79
CA LEU A 65 6.69 -12.11 5.25
C LEU A 65 7.17 -10.84 5.95
N GLU A 66 6.47 -10.49 7.02
CA GLU A 66 6.81 -9.34 7.86
C GLU A 66 8.22 -9.46 8.46
N GLY A 67 8.97 -8.35 8.45
CA GLY A 67 10.35 -8.30 8.94
C GLY A 67 11.35 -9.07 8.06
N LYS A 68 10.96 -9.53 6.87
CA LYS A 68 11.83 -10.14 5.87
C LYS A 68 11.92 -9.25 4.63
N LYS A 69 12.89 -9.56 3.77
CA LYS A 69 12.99 -8.94 2.45
C LYS A 69 11.66 -9.19 1.69
N PRO A 70 11.06 -8.15 1.07
CA PRO A 70 9.87 -8.31 0.25
C PRO A 70 10.05 -9.36 -0.85
N GLU A 71 9.00 -10.16 -1.08
CA GLU A 71 8.91 -11.03 -2.25
C GLU A 71 8.55 -10.23 -3.50
N ILE A 72 7.70 -9.20 -3.33
CA ILE A 72 7.32 -8.26 -4.38
C ILE A 72 7.47 -6.85 -3.81
N LYS A 73 8.06 -5.96 -4.61
CA LYS A 73 8.08 -4.52 -4.38
C LYS A 73 7.77 -3.80 -5.68
N LEU A 74 6.80 -2.89 -5.68
CA LEU A 74 6.44 -2.09 -6.85
C LEU A 74 6.36 -0.62 -6.44
N ASP A 75 6.92 0.23 -7.27
CA ASP A 75 6.80 1.68 -7.16
C ASP A 75 5.62 2.13 -8.04
N GLY A 76 4.59 2.71 -7.43
CA GLY A 76 3.40 3.22 -8.12
C GLY A 76 3.41 4.75 -8.20
N THR A 77 3.34 5.26 -9.42
CA THR A 77 3.08 6.66 -9.77
C THR A 77 1.64 6.76 -10.26
N ILE A 78 0.89 7.70 -9.71
CA ILE A 78 -0.55 7.83 -9.99
C ILE A 78 -0.78 8.36 -11.39
N GLY A 79 -1.81 7.83 -12.05
CA GLY A 79 -2.14 8.18 -13.43
C GLY A 79 -1.22 7.52 -14.46
N GLU A 80 -0.11 6.93 -14.02
CA GLU A 80 0.77 6.12 -14.86
C GLU A 80 0.51 4.63 -14.58
N ASN A 81 1.15 4.11 -13.55
CA ASN A 81 1.16 2.68 -13.23
C ASN A 81 0.47 2.35 -11.90
N LEU A 82 -0.15 3.36 -11.28
CA LEU A 82 -1.06 3.24 -10.16
C LEU A 82 -2.40 3.89 -10.50
N LEU A 83 -3.47 3.09 -10.44
CA LEU A 83 -4.83 3.52 -10.79
C LEU A 83 -5.77 3.21 -9.62
N PHE A 84 -6.76 4.07 -9.43
CA PHE A 84 -7.84 3.85 -8.48
C PHE A 84 -9.18 3.82 -9.22
N ASN A 85 -9.95 2.77 -8.98
CA ASN A 85 -11.28 2.61 -9.56
C ASN A 85 -12.28 2.38 -8.43
N ALA A 86 -13.47 2.96 -8.57
CA ALA A 86 -14.60 2.70 -7.68
C ALA A 86 -15.81 2.27 -8.53
N ASP A 87 -16.59 1.34 -7.99
CA ASP A 87 -17.85 0.85 -8.54
C ASP A 87 -18.86 0.82 -7.39
N GLU A 88 -19.77 1.79 -7.42
CA GLU A 88 -20.78 1.99 -6.39
C GLU A 88 -22.16 1.75 -6.99
N ASN A 89 -22.97 0.94 -6.31
CA ASN A 89 -24.38 0.76 -6.61
C ASN A 89 -25.19 0.58 -5.32
N GLU A 90 -26.51 0.44 -5.46
CA GLU A 90 -27.44 0.33 -4.34
C GLU A 90 -27.18 -0.86 -3.39
N SER A 91 -26.43 -1.87 -3.84
CA SER A 91 -26.20 -3.13 -3.11
C SER A 91 -24.77 -3.33 -2.62
N TYR A 92 -23.78 -2.65 -3.21
CA TYR A 92 -22.39 -2.70 -2.76
C TYR A 92 -21.56 -1.49 -3.22
N ASP A 93 -20.53 -1.19 -2.45
CA ASP A 93 -19.42 -0.30 -2.80
C ASP A 93 -18.16 -1.14 -2.99
N ALA A 94 -17.56 -1.08 -4.18
CA ALA A 94 -16.30 -1.75 -4.49
C ALA A 94 -15.24 -0.74 -4.92
N LYS A 95 -14.06 -0.82 -4.30
CA LYS A 95 -12.93 0.05 -4.61
C LYS A 95 -11.69 -0.77 -4.91
N PHE A 96 -10.89 -0.33 -5.87
CA PHE A 96 -9.77 -1.07 -6.40
C PHE A 96 -8.57 -0.16 -6.53
N LEU A 97 -7.46 -0.55 -5.91
CA LEU A 97 -6.16 0.06 -6.16
C LEU A 97 -5.32 -0.88 -7.00
N VAL A 98 -4.96 -0.44 -8.20
CA VAL A 98 -4.33 -1.25 -9.24
C VAL A 98 -2.92 -0.75 -9.49
N PHE A 99 -1.93 -1.57 -9.13
CA PHE A 99 -0.55 -1.43 -9.57
C PHE A 99 -0.37 -2.22 -10.86
N GLN A 100 0.22 -1.61 -11.88
CA GLN A 100 0.50 -2.28 -13.15
C GLN A 100 1.97 -2.14 -13.54
N ASN A 101 2.46 -3.14 -14.25
CA ASN A 101 3.70 -3.08 -15.02
C ASN A 101 3.46 -3.77 -16.37
N ASP A 102 4.50 -3.88 -17.20
CA ASP A 102 4.38 -4.43 -18.56
C ASP A 102 3.81 -5.85 -18.61
N GLU A 103 3.96 -6.62 -17.52
CA GLU A 103 3.58 -8.03 -17.49
C GLU A 103 2.39 -8.35 -16.59
N TYR A 104 2.14 -7.58 -15.54
CA TYR A 104 1.22 -7.93 -14.47
C TYR A 104 0.41 -6.74 -13.96
N ARG A 105 -0.79 -7.05 -13.46
CA ARG A 105 -1.61 -6.15 -12.64
C ARG A 105 -1.76 -6.76 -11.25
N TYR A 106 -1.50 -5.97 -10.22
CA TYR A 106 -1.66 -6.31 -8.81
C TYR A 106 -2.74 -5.42 -8.21
N ILE A 107 -3.78 -6.02 -7.66
CA ILE A 107 -4.97 -5.31 -7.23
C ILE A 107 -5.19 -5.56 -5.74
N VAL A 108 -5.34 -4.48 -4.99
CA VAL A 108 -5.91 -4.51 -3.63
C VAL A 108 -7.35 -4.01 -3.75
N SER A 109 -8.29 -4.87 -3.42
CA SER A 109 -9.73 -4.61 -3.57
C SER A 109 -10.36 -4.46 -2.19
N TYR A 110 -11.29 -3.52 -2.07
CA TYR A 110 -12.21 -3.35 -0.96
C TYR A 110 -13.63 -3.56 -1.46
N TYR A 111 -14.44 -4.25 -0.66
CA TYR A 111 -15.87 -4.40 -0.87
C TYR A 111 -16.61 -4.08 0.41
N ASP A 112 -17.67 -3.30 0.32
CA ASP A 112 -18.66 -3.08 1.36
C ASP A 112 -20.04 -3.49 0.84
N VAL A 113 -20.60 -4.55 1.42
CA VAL A 113 -21.97 -4.98 1.10
C VAL A 113 -22.92 -4.30 2.08
N ASN A 114 -23.48 -3.16 1.65
CA ASN A 114 -24.50 -2.40 2.37
C ASN A 114 -24.13 -2.02 3.82
N GLY A 115 -22.86 -1.73 4.09
CA GLY A 115 -22.36 -1.40 5.44
C GLY A 115 -22.30 -2.59 6.39
N LYS A 116 -22.70 -3.79 5.96
CA LYS A 116 -22.82 -5.00 6.79
C LYS A 116 -21.59 -5.89 6.71
N THR A 117 -21.00 -6.01 5.52
CA THR A 117 -19.88 -6.91 5.30
C THR A 117 -18.80 -6.20 4.51
N LYS A 118 -17.72 -5.86 5.21
CA LYS A 118 -16.49 -5.35 4.62
C LYS A 118 -15.57 -6.51 4.29
N SER A 119 -14.92 -6.49 3.15
CA SER A 119 -13.97 -7.53 2.76
C SER A 119 -12.85 -6.96 1.91
N TYR A 120 -11.65 -7.51 2.06
CA TYR A 120 -10.48 -7.07 1.31
C TYR A 120 -9.86 -8.26 0.57
N LEU A 121 -9.52 -8.04 -0.69
CA LEU A 121 -8.91 -9.06 -1.54
C LEU A 121 -7.58 -8.58 -2.11
N LEU A 122 -6.67 -9.52 -2.28
CA LEU A 122 -5.44 -9.33 -3.03
C LEU A 122 -5.46 -10.21 -4.27
N GLU A 123 -5.29 -9.59 -5.44
CA GLU A 123 -5.34 -10.25 -6.73
C GLU A 123 -4.10 -9.92 -7.58
N ALA A 124 -3.69 -10.87 -8.42
CA ALA A 124 -2.67 -10.64 -9.44
C ALA A 124 -3.07 -11.29 -10.77
N TYR A 125 -2.88 -10.57 -11.86
CA TYR A 125 -3.25 -10.96 -13.22
C TYR A 125 -2.04 -10.83 -14.15
N LYS A 126 -1.95 -11.68 -15.17
CA LYS A 126 -0.97 -11.52 -16.26
C LYS A 126 -1.55 -10.63 -17.35
N GLY A 127 -0.98 -9.45 -17.56
CA GLY A 127 -1.46 -8.45 -18.50
C GLY A 127 -2.97 -8.21 -18.36
N LEU A 128 -3.68 -8.19 -19.48
CA LEU A 128 -5.13 -7.99 -19.56
C LEU A 128 -5.96 -9.28 -19.39
N ASN A 129 -5.35 -10.40 -19.00
CA ASN A 129 -6.09 -11.64 -18.80
C ASN A 129 -7.16 -11.45 -17.71
N PRO A 130 -8.43 -11.81 -17.94
CA PRO A 130 -9.49 -11.68 -16.94
C PRO A 130 -9.42 -12.74 -15.83
N LYS A 131 -8.63 -13.80 -15.99
CA LYS A 131 -8.45 -14.84 -14.97
C LYS A 131 -7.26 -14.50 -14.06
N PRO A 132 -7.44 -14.43 -12.73
CA PRO A 132 -6.34 -14.14 -11.83
C PRO A 132 -5.36 -15.31 -11.77
N LEU A 133 -4.06 -15.00 -11.78
CA LEU A 133 -3.01 -15.94 -11.38
C LEU A 133 -3.04 -16.19 -9.87
N TYR A 134 -3.48 -15.18 -9.13
CA TYR A 134 -3.53 -15.19 -7.68
C TYR A 134 -4.76 -14.41 -7.22
N LYS A 135 -5.51 -14.97 -6.28
CA LYS A 135 -6.66 -14.33 -5.63
C LYS A 135 -6.77 -14.86 -4.22
N LYS A 136 -6.61 -14.00 -3.22
CA LYS A 136 -6.67 -14.39 -1.80
C LYS A 136 -7.38 -13.33 -0.96
N GLN A 137 -8.14 -13.82 0.01
CA GLN A 137 -8.77 -13.01 1.04
C GLN A 137 -7.71 -12.48 2.01
N LEU A 138 -7.86 -11.21 2.37
CA LEU A 138 -7.09 -10.57 3.44
C LEU A 138 -7.87 -10.69 4.75
N ASN A 139 -7.14 -10.88 5.85
CA ASN A 139 -7.72 -11.03 7.18
C ASN A 139 -8.20 -9.67 7.68
N ASN A 140 -9.51 -9.47 7.61
CA ASN A 140 -10.20 -8.24 8.03
C ASN A 140 -9.82 -7.78 9.45
N LYS A 141 -9.49 -8.70 10.37
CA LYS A 141 -9.11 -8.35 11.76
C LYS A 141 -7.76 -7.65 11.85
N THR A 142 -6.95 -7.74 10.80
CA THR A 142 -5.60 -7.19 10.75
C THR A 142 -5.52 -5.89 9.95
N VAL A 143 -6.59 -5.55 9.20
CA VAL A 143 -6.55 -4.46 8.24
C VAL A 143 -6.32 -3.12 8.93
N TYR A 144 -5.33 -2.39 8.40
CA TYR A 144 -5.20 -0.96 8.52
C TYR A 144 -5.47 -0.36 7.15
N ASP A 145 -6.43 0.56 7.07
CA ASP A 145 -6.88 1.13 5.80
C ASP A 145 -7.13 2.63 5.95
N LYS A 146 -6.28 3.43 5.31
CA LYS A 146 -6.47 4.87 5.06
C LYS A 146 -6.78 5.16 3.60
N ILE A 147 -7.03 4.14 2.79
CA ILE A 147 -7.20 4.26 1.35
C ILE A 147 -8.70 4.19 1.01
N PHE A 148 -9.39 3.12 1.41
CA PHE A 148 -10.73 2.83 0.91
C PHE A 148 -11.86 3.34 1.81
N THR A 149 -11.64 3.31 3.12
CA THR A 149 -12.65 3.63 4.14
C THR A 149 -12.55 5.04 4.73
N ASP A 150 -11.47 5.78 4.45
CA ASP A 150 -11.32 7.15 4.91
C ASP A 150 -12.24 8.08 4.09
N GLU A 151 -13.17 8.75 4.78
CA GLU A 151 -14.17 9.60 4.15
C GLU A 151 -13.56 10.83 3.47
N SER A 152 -12.37 11.26 3.92
CA SER A 152 -11.64 12.36 3.29
C SER A 152 -11.18 12.03 1.87
N ASN A 153 -11.19 10.75 1.49
CA ASN A 153 -10.77 10.28 0.17
C ASN A 153 -11.90 10.19 -0.85
N LYS A 154 -13.18 10.29 -0.42
CA LYS A 154 -14.35 10.04 -1.29
C LYS A 154 -14.41 11.00 -2.50
N GLU A 155 -14.02 12.25 -2.32
CA GLU A 155 -14.02 13.26 -3.40
C GLU A 155 -12.61 13.53 -3.95
N LYS A 156 -11.60 12.89 -3.37
CA LYS A 156 -10.22 13.41 -3.29
C LYS A 156 -9.18 12.30 -3.32
N PHE A 157 -9.52 11.14 -3.87
CA PHE A 157 -8.56 10.05 -3.94
C PHE A 157 -7.27 10.48 -4.65
N ASN A 158 -7.34 11.36 -5.66
CA ASN A 158 -6.14 11.97 -6.25
C ASN A 158 -5.44 12.97 -5.30
N ASP A 159 -6.18 13.75 -4.50
CA ASP A 159 -5.64 14.77 -3.58
C ASP A 159 -4.90 14.18 -2.37
N LEU A 160 -5.20 12.95 -1.94
CA LEU A 160 -4.37 12.18 -0.99
C LEU A 160 -2.88 12.14 -1.41
N PHE A 161 -2.64 12.24 -2.71
CA PHE A 161 -1.34 12.02 -3.32
C PHE A 161 -0.80 13.24 -4.08
N LEU A 162 -1.65 14.20 -4.46
CA LEU A 162 -1.26 15.49 -5.04
C LEU A 162 -0.87 16.54 -4.00
N ASP A 163 -1.03 16.25 -2.70
CA ASP A 163 -0.56 17.17 -1.66
C ASP A 163 0.98 17.18 -1.61
N GLU A 164 1.59 18.09 -2.39
CA GLU A 164 2.98 18.54 -2.25
C GLU A 164 3.25 19.08 -0.83
N ASN A 165 2.19 19.41 -0.09
CA ASN A 165 2.20 19.83 1.31
C ASN A 165 1.49 18.82 2.23
N TYR A 166 1.68 17.51 2.05
CA TYR A 166 1.48 16.56 3.16
C TYR A 166 2.55 16.83 4.23
N ARG A 167 2.51 18.03 4.81
CA ARG A 167 3.22 18.43 6.00
C ARG A 167 2.69 17.49 7.07
N ASP A 168 3.61 16.87 7.79
CA ASP A 168 3.39 16.21 9.07
C ASP A 168 2.50 17.13 9.94
N TYR A 169 1.17 17.02 9.82
CA TYR A 169 0.27 17.76 10.68
C TYR A 169 0.17 16.95 11.97
N GLU A 170 1.14 17.21 12.87
CA GLU A 170 1.12 16.70 14.25
C GLU A 170 -0.15 17.13 15.02
N SER A 171 -0.91 18.09 14.49
CA SER A 171 -2.12 18.64 15.12
C SER A 171 -3.36 17.74 15.08
N PHE A 172 -3.34 16.59 14.39
CA PHE A 172 -4.46 15.64 14.46
C PHE A 172 -4.51 14.81 15.76
N TYR A 173 -3.49 14.93 16.63
CA TYR A 173 -3.38 14.15 17.87
C TYR A 173 -3.54 14.97 19.16
N ILE A 174 -4.04 16.20 19.10
CA ILE A 174 -4.47 16.94 20.29
C ILE A 174 -5.96 17.17 20.20
N ASN A 175 -6.73 16.17 20.63
CA ASN A 175 -7.94 16.27 21.44
C ASN A 175 -8.63 14.91 21.45
N TYR A 176 -8.28 14.10 22.46
CA TYR A 176 -9.16 13.42 23.43
C TYR A 176 -8.34 12.39 24.19
#